data_AF-A0A1J3IT25-F1
#
_entry.id   AF-A0A1J3IT25-F1
#
_cell.length_a   1.000
_cell.length_b   1.000
_cell.length_c   1.000
_cell.angle_alpha   90.00
_cell.angle_beta   90.00
_cell.angle_gamma   90.00
#
_symmetry.space_group_name_H-M   'P 1'
#
loop_
_entity.id
_entity.type
_entity.pdbx_description
1 polymer ?
#
loop_
_entity_poly.entity_id
_entity_poly.type
_entity_poly.pdbx_seq_one_letter_code
_entity_poly.pdbx_strand_id
1 'polypeptide(L)'
;AVIWGSLLKACHIHKNIELGEEIGEILIEMDPSHGGRYVHMANIHAMGKKWDKAAETRRLMKEQGVAKVPGCSTICLEGTTHEFFSRRL
;
A
#
# COMPACT_ATOMS: atom_id res chain seq x y z
N ALA A 1 9.72 -5.97 -8.92
CA ALA A 1 8.39 -5.35 -8.68
C ALA A 1 8.36 -3.81 -8.77
N VAL A 2 9.50 -3.09 -8.89
CA VAL A 2 9.51 -1.61 -8.88
C VAL A 2 8.66 -0.99 -9.98
N ILE A 3 8.70 -1.53 -11.20
CA ILE A 3 7.95 -1.03 -12.36
C ILE A 3 6.43 -1.08 -12.11
N TRP A 4 5.92 -2.24 -11.66
CA TRP A 4 4.49 -2.40 -11.34
C TRP A 4 4.04 -1.49 -10.19
N GLY A 5 4.86 -1.34 -9.15
CA GLY A 5 4.57 -0.41 -8.06
C GLY A 5 4.48 1.05 -8.52
N SER A 6 5.41 1.47 -9.37
CA SER A 6 5.40 2.81 -9.98
C SER A 6 4.18 3.02 -10.87
N LEU A 7 3.80 2.02 -11.67
CA LEU A 7 2.63 2.09 -12.54
C LEU A 7 1.33 2.16 -11.75
N LEU A 8 1.18 1.34 -10.69
CA LEU A 8 0.02 1.40 -9.79
C LEU A 8 -0.12 2.79 -9.14
N LYS A 9 1.00 3.39 -8.75
CA LYS A 9 1.01 4.76 -8.21
C LYS A 9 0.56 5.78 -9.25
N ALA A 10 0.99 5.63 -10.51
CA ALA A 10 0.51 6.47 -11.60
C ALA A 10 -1.00 6.30 -11.84
N CYS A 11 -1.51 5.07 -11.85
CA CYS A 11 -2.96 4.79 -11.93
C CYS A 11 -3.74 5.48 -10.81
N HIS A 12 -3.21 5.49 -9.59
CA HIS A 12 -3.79 6.23 -8.47
C HIS A 12 -3.78 7.75 -8.70
N ILE A 13 -2.68 8.33 -9.18
CA ILE A 13 -2.58 9.78 -9.42
C ILE A 13 -3.54 10.23 -10.53
N HIS A 14 -3.61 9.46 -11.61
CA HIS A 14 -4.42 9.77 -12.79
C HIS A 14 -5.85 9.22 -12.73
N LYS A 15 -6.23 8.61 -11.61
CA LYS A 15 -7.57 8.03 -11.38
C LYS A 15 -7.97 6.96 -12.40
N ASN A 16 -7.00 6.23 -12.95
CA ASN A 16 -7.26 5.06 -13.78
C ASN A 16 -7.51 3.84 -12.88
N ILE A 17 -8.78 3.63 -12.53
CA ILE A 17 -9.19 2.62 -11.56
C ILE A 17 -9.07 1.21 -12.15
N GLU A 18 -9.50 1.00 -13.39
CA GLU A 18 -9.52 -0.33 -14.04
C GLU A 18 -8.11 -0.91 -14.14
N LEU A 19 -7.17 -0.15 -14.70
CA LEU A 19 -5.77 -0.59 -14.79
C LEU A 19 -5.13 -0.69 -13.39
N GLY A 20 -5.54 0.16 -12.45
CA GLY A 20 -5.09 0.08 -11.07
C GLY A 20 -5.53 -1.20 -10.36
N GLU A 21 -6.73 -1.70 -10.63
CA GLU A 21 -7.22 -2.96 -10.06
C GLU A 21 -6.41 -4.14 -10.62
N GLU A 22 -6.21 -4.21 -11.93
CA GLU A 22 -5.43 -5.28 -12.58
C GLU A 22 -3.98 -5.34 -12.06
N ILE A 23 -3.31 -4.18 -11.99
CA ILE A 23 -1.94 -4.12 -11.47
C ILE A 23 -1.89 -4.43 -9.97
N GLY A 24 -2.91 -4.01 -9.23
CA GLY A 24 -3.03 -4.30 -7.80
C GLY A 24 -3.11 -5.80 -7.52
N GLU A 25 -3.89 -6.53 -8.32
CA GLU A 25 -4.00 -7.99 -8.26
C GLU A 25 -2.66 -8.67 -8.58
N ILE A 26 -2.03 -8.30 -9.70
CA ILE A 26 -0.70 -8.82 -10.08
C ILE A 26 0.32 -8.61 -8.95
N LEU A 27 0.31 -7.42 -8.33
CA LEU A 27 1.19 -7.13 -7.21
C LEU A 27 0.87 -8.02 -6.00
N ILE A 28 -0.39 -8.19 -5.62
CA ILE A 28 -0.74 -9.06 -4.49
C ILE A 28 -0.32 -10.51 -4.76
N GLU A 29 -0.59 -11.04 -5.95
CA GLU A 29 -0.21 -12.42 -6.34
C GLU A 29 1.30 -12.64 -6.33
N MET A 30 2.08 -11.64 -6.77
CA MET A 30 3.53 -11.72 -6.83
C MET A 30 4.20 -11.76 -5.44
N ASP A 31 3.58 -11.16 -4.41
CA ASP A 31 4.07 -11.22 -3.02
C ASP A 31 2.92 -10.93 -2.04
N PRO A 32 2.19 -11.98 -1.64
CA PRO A 32 1.06 -11.85 -0.72
C PRO A 32 1.47 -11.41 0.68
N SER A 33 2.77 -11.47 1.03
CA SER A 33 3.28 -11.09 2.35
C SER A 33 3.50 -9.58 2.50
N HIS A 34 3.48 -8.84 1.38
CA HIS A 34 3.79 -7.42 1.38
C HIS A 34 2.55 -6.55 1.67
N GLY A 35 2.34 -6.20 2.94
CA GLY A 35 1.18 -5.42 3.39
C GLY A 35 0.94 -4.09 2.67
N GLY A 36 1.99 -3.45 2.12
CA GLY A 36 1.85 -2.25 1.30
C GLY A 36 1.02 -2.44 0.02
N ARG A 37 0.99 -3.64 -0.57
CA ARG A 37 0.27 -3.92 -1.83
C ARG A 37 -1.24 -3.90 -1.61
N TYR A 38 -1.70 -4.52 -0.53
CA TYR A 38 -3.09 -4.45 -0.07
C TYR A 38 -3.52 -3.01 0.25
N VAL A 39 -2.66 -2.22 0.88
CA VAL A 39 -2.96 -0.80 1.15
C VAL A 39 -3.15 -0.03 -0.15
N HIS A 40 -2.29 -0.23 -1.15
CA HIS A 40 -2.43 0.44 -2.44
C HIS A 40 -3.69 -0.01 -3.19
N MET A 41 -4.02 -1.30 -3.19
CA MET A 41 -5.24 -1.84 -3.80
C MET A 41 -6.51 -1.28 -3.12
N ALA A 42 -6.55 -1.24 -1.79
CA ALA A 42 -7.67 -0.64 -1.05
C ALA A 42 -7.85 0.85 -1.38
N ASN A 43 -6.76 1.58 -1.61
CA ASN A 43 -6.81 2.98 -2.03
C ASN A 43 -7.35 3.15 -3.45
N ILE A 44 -6.99 2.27 -4.40
CA ILE A 44 -7.56 2.25 -5.74
C ILE A 44 -9.08 2.05 -5.69
N HIS A 45 -9.56 1.07 -4.91
CA HIS A 45 -11.00 0.84 -4.74
C HIS A 45 -11.70 2.04 -4.10
N ALA A 46 -11.12 2.62 -3.05
CA ALA A 46 -11.67 3.81 -2.39
C ALA A 46 -11.76 5.02 -3.33
N MET A 47 -10.74 5.23 -4.17
CA MET A 47 -10.73 6.26 -5.20
C MET A 47 -11.88 6.09 -6.20
N GLY A 48 -12.21 4.83 -6.54
CA GLY A 48 -13.39 4.47 -7.34
C GLY A 48 -14.72 4.44 -6.59
N LYS A 49 -14.77 4.89 -5.34
CA LYS A 49 -15.95 4.82 -4.45
C LYS A 49 -16.47 3.39 -4.21
N LYS A 50 -15.63 2.37 -4.44
CA LYS A 50 -15.93 0.95 -4.19
C LYS A 50 -15.56 0.61 -2.75
N TRP A 51 -16.27 1.21 -1.79
CA TRP A 51 -15.95 1.11 -0.36
C TRP A 51 -15.97 -0.34 0.16
N ASP A 52 -16.90 -1.15 -0.35
CA ASP A 52 -17.00 -2.57 0.02
C ASP A 52 -15.76 -3.35 -0.41
N LYS A 53 -15.30 -3.14 -1.65
CA LYS A 53 -14.04 -3.75 -2.13
C LYS A 53 -12.84 -3.27 -1.30
N ALA A 54 -12.79 -1.98 -0.96
CA ALA A 54 -11.71 -1.45 -0.11
C ALA A 54 -11.73 -2.05 1.30
N ALA A 55 -12.91 -2.32 1.88
CA ALA A 55 -13.05 -3.01 3.15
C ALA A 55 -12.61 -4.47 3.03
N GLU A 56 -12.99 -5.15 1.95
CA GLU A 56 -12.61 -6.53 1.67
C GLU A 56 -11.09 -6.69 1.52
N THR A 57 -10.42 -5.80 0.77
CA THR A 57 -8.95 -5.82 0.68
C THR A 57 -8.29 -5.66 2.05
N ARG A 58 -8.85 -4.81 2.94
CA ARG A 58 -8.34 -4.66 4.31
C ARG A 58 -8.63 -5.87 5.19
N ARG A 59 -9.73 -6.60 4.94
CA ARG A 59 -10.03 -7.87 5.60
C ARG A 59 -9.01 -8.93 5.19
N LEU A 60 -8.79 -9.10 3.89
CA LEU A 60 -7.78 -10.01 3.34
C LEU A 60 -6.38 -9.71 3.90
N MET A 61 -6.02 -8.43 3.99
CA MET A 61 -4.77 -8.00 4.62
C MET A 61 -4.62 -8.49 6.07
N LYS A 62 -5.70 -8.46 6.86
CA LYS A 62 -5.71 -8.97 8.24
C LYS A 62 -5.66 -10.50 8.28
N GLU A 63 -6.38 -11.17 7.39
CA GLU A 63 -6.42 -12.64 7.30
C GLU A 63 -5.07 -13.24 6.91
N GLN A 64 -4.35 -12.55 6.03
CA GLN A 64 -2.96 -12.90 5.69
C GLN A 64 -1.95 -12.52 6.79
N GLY A 65 -2.40 -11.89 7.88
CA GLY A 65 -1.53 -11.49 8.99
C GLY A 65 -0.52 -10.39 8.63
N VAL A 66 -0.73 -9.68 7.52
CA VAL A 66 0.23 -8.70 7.00
C VAL A 66 -0.10 -7.28 7.46
N ALA A 67 0.95 -6.52 7.79
CA ALA A 67 0.84 -5.12 8.15
C ALA A 67 1.65 -4.26 7.18
N LYS A 68 1.22 -3.01 6.96
CA LYS A 68 2.05 -2.03 6.28
C LYS A 68 3.22 -1.70 7.20
N VAL A 69 4.44 -1.76 6.66
CA VAL A 69 5.63 -1.26 7.36
C VAL A 69 5.41 0.23 7.69
N PRO A 70 5.55 0.65 8.96
CA PRO A 70 5.42 2.06 9.33
C PRO A 70 6.44 2.90 8.56
N GLY A 71 6.06 4.11 8.19
CA GLY A 71 7.03 5.07 7.68
C GLY A 71 8.05 5.36 8.79
N CYS A 72 9.34 5.43 8.44
CA CYS A 72 10.40 5.82 9.34
C CYS A 72 11.12 7.05 8.74
N SER A 73 11.46 8.01 9.58
CA SER A 73 12.38 9.10 9.26
C SER A 73 13.47 9.17 10.31
N THR A 74 14.67 9.55 9.91
CA THR A 74 15.84 9.55 10.78
C THR A 74 16.56 10.88 10.67
N ILE A 75 17.04 11.42 11.80
CA ILE A 75 17.94 12.58 11.84
C ILE A 75 19.22 12.22 12.60
N CYS A 76 20.35 12.77 12.18
CA CYS A 76 21.62 12.65 12.89
C CYS A 76 22.04 14.01 13.43
N LEU A 77 22.18 14.11 14.75
CA LEU A 77 22.59 15.32 15.46
C LEU A 77 23.80 14.99 16.33
N GLU A 78 24.92 15.70 16.11
CA GLU A 78 26.15 15.53 16.91
C GLU A 78 26.62 14.07 17.04
N GLY A 79 26.45 13.28 15.98
CA GLY A 79 26.81 11.85 15.96
C GLY A 79 25.77 10.91 16.60
N THR A 80 24.67 11.44 17.13
CA THR A 80 23.52 10.65 17.64
C THR A 80 22.43 10.54 16.58
N THR A 81 21.96 9.32 16.34
CA THR A 81 20.87 9.02 15.41
C THR A 81 19.54 8.93 16.15
N HIS A 82 18.54 9.69 15.71
CA HIS A 82 17.16 9.63 16.23
C HIS A 82 16.21 9.13 15.14
N GLU A 83 15.45 8.09 15.45
CA GLU A 83 14.47 7.49 14.55
C GLU A 83 13.04 7.83 14.99
N PHE A 84 12.20 8.20 14.02
CA PHE A 84 10.80 8.54 14.21
C PHE A 84 9.93 7.62 13.36
N PHE A 85 9.06 6.85 14.01
CA PHE A 85 8.13 5.94 13.36
C PHE A 85 6.74 6.57 13.27
N SER A 86 6.14 6.49 12.08
CA SER A 86 4.74 6.86 11.87
C SER A 86 3.85 5.87 12.61
N ARG A 87 3.15 6.36 13.65
CA ARG A 87 2.25 5.55 14.47
C ARG A 87 0.97 5.25 13.68
N ARG A 88 0.52 4.01 13.73
CA ARG A 88 -0.82 3.59 13.28
C ARG A 88 -1.80 3.87 14.42
N LEU A 89 -2.86 4.64 14.19
CA LEU A 89 -4.10 4.53 14.96
C LEU A 89 -4.96 3.41 14.35
#